data_AF-A0AB39Z765-F1
#
_entry.id   AF-A0AB39Z765-F1
#
_cell.length_a   1.000
_cell.length_b   1.000
_cell.length_c   1.000
_cell.angle_alpha   90.00
_cell.angle_beta   90.00
_cell.angle_gamma   90.00
#
_symmetry.space_group_name_H-M   'P 1'
#
loop_
_entity.id
_entity.type
_entity.pdbx_description
1 polymer ?
#
loop_
_entity_poly.entity_id
_entity_poly.type
_entity_poly.pdbx_seq_one_letter_code
_entity_poly.pdbx_strand_id
1 'polypeptide(L)'
;MVVYISLIICLGLSFLQPPVQAVIKNNVYSPLIELVITHLNESPLNFDNWTMEISLSLSYEQQERISWNIPWSRLLEEGKSSLELQKQLKPVNSLILRLWMSLYWYLRRVHLLNEVLLSNFAQELMNLRRSQPDMWNNSLQNMGQSLPSFLRLLLQSQRLCLQHKKEMLNIGAEYHLELGANSNCSIWEVHEEKEDHWLRLVNVCDDTSHFFVSMLSQAGSQFLFSAPSNMATHFCVINGLGFFEEASKTNIGCQWLLNDCRFLHLI
;
A
#
# COMPACT_ATOMS: atom_id res chain seq x y z
N MET A 1 -3.54 45.57 13.90
CA MET A 1 -3.20 44.15 14.19
C MET A 1 -1.96 43.67 13.43
N VAL A 2 -0.90 44.49 13.37
CA VAL A 2 0.42 44.15 12.79
C VAL A 2 1.52 44.26 13.86
N VAL A 3 1.13 44.53 15.12
CA VAL A 3 2.05 44.88 16.21
C VAL A 3 2.41 43.67 17.09
N TYR A 4 1.67 42.57 16.99
CA TYR A 4 1.92 41.37 17.81
C TYR A 4 3.03 40.45 17.27
N ILE A 5 3.37 40.55 15.98
CA ILE A 5 4.42 39.70 15.37
C ILE A 5 5.81 40.34 15.59
N SER A 6 5.90 41.67 15.61
CA SER A 6 7.16 42.38 15.81
C SER A 6 7.71 42.30 17.24
N LEU A 7 6.87 41.96 18.23
CA LEU A 7 7.27 41.91 19.64
C LEU A 7 7.97 40.59 20.03
N ILE A 8 7.76 39.52 19.27
CA ILE A 8 8.44 38.23 19.50
C ILE A 8 9.91 38.30 19.03
N ILE A 9 10.23 39.16 18.07
CA ILE A 9 11.58 39.28 17.50
C ILE A 9 12.49 40.19 18.36
N CYS A 10 11.93 41.14 19.12
CA CYS A 10 12.72 42.11 19.89
C CYS A 10 13.12 41.66 21.32
N LEU A 11 12.65 40.53 21.83
CA LEU A 11 13.06 40.00 23.15
C LEU A 11 14.41 39.26 23.15
N GLY A 12 15.18 39.38 22.06
CA GLY A 12 16.49 38.74 21.90
C GLY A 12 17.68 39.47 22.55
N LEU A 13 17.52 40.65 23.16
CA LEU A 13 18.65 41.44 23.65
C LEU A 13 18.34 42.18 24.96
N SER A 14 18.29 41.48 26.09
CA SER A 14 18.72 42.06 27.38
C SER A 14 19.06 40.96 28.39
N PHE A 15 20.33 40.89 28.74
CA PHE A 15 20.88 40.10 29.85
C PHE A 15 20.23 40.49 31.18
N LEU A 16 19.62 39.52 31.87
CA LEU A 16 19.53 39.38 33.34
C LEU A 16 18.81 38.04 33.62
N GLN A 17 19.59 36.96 33.78
CA GLN A 17 19.09 35.61 34.02
C GLN A 17 18.67 35.40 35.49
N PRO A 18 17.43 34.95 35.77
CA PRO A 18 17.16 33.77 36.58
C PRO A 18 17.22 32.52 35.68
N PRO A 19 17.25 31.27 36.21
CA PRO A 19 17.63 30.12 35.40
C PRO A 19 16.64 29.98 34.25
N VAL A 20 17.22 30.01 33.05
CA VAL A 20 16.54 29.72 31.79
C VAL A 20 15.87 28.37 31.96
N GLN A 21 14.57 28.37 32.27
CA GLN A 21 13.71 27.29 31.82
C GLN A 21 13.93 27.26 30.33
N ALA A 22 14.67 26.25 29.88
CA ALA A 22 14.84 25.96 28.48
C ALA A 22 13.44 25.96 27.89
N VAL A 23 13.08 27.03 27.18
CA VAL A 23 11.87 27.08 26.37
C VAL A 23 12.11 26.00 25.36
N ILE A 24 11.54 24.85 25.67
CA ILE A 24 11.78 23.62 24.97
C ILE A 24 11.35 23.91 23.55
N LYS A 25 12.28 23.74 22.60
CA LYS A 25 12.03 23.73 21.14
C LYS A 25 10.95 22.71 20.72
N ASN A 26 10.30 22.06 21.68
CA ASN A 26 9.24 21.07 21.56
C ASN A 26 7.81 21.66 21.61
N ASN A 27 7.59 22.93 21.97
CA ASN A 27 6.21 23.45 22.15
C ASN A 27 5.53 23.96 20.86
N VAL A 28 6.24 24.03 19.73
CA VAL A 28 5.63 24.42 18.43
C VAL A 28 4.94 23.23 17.76
N TYR A 29 5.34 22.01 18.09
CA TYR A 29 4.81 20.80 17.45
C TYR A 29 3.43 20.41 17.99
N SER A 30 3.15 20.60 19.29
CA SER A 30 1.84 20.28 19.85
C SER A 30 0.70 21.08 19.18
N PRO A 31 0.82 22.42 18.98
CA PRO A 31 -0.17 23.17 18.21
C PRO A 31 -0.34 22.66 16.77
N LEU A 32 0.74 22.28 16.09
CA LEU A 32 0.66 21.77 14.72
C LEU A 32 -0.02 20.40 14.65
N ILE A 33 0.21 19.53 15.64
CA ILE A 33 -0.48 18.23 15.75
C ILE A 33 -1.98 18.44 15.97
N GLU A 34 -2.36 19.35 16.87
CA GLU A 34 -3.78 19.69 17.11
C GLU A 34 -4.45 20.28 15.86
N LEU A 35 -3.72 21.10 15.08
CA LEU A 35 -4.21 21.61 13.80
C LEU A 35 -4.43 20.49 12.78
N VAL A 36 -3.49 19.53 12.66
CA VAL A 36 -3.68 18.36 11.79
C VAL A 36 -4.93 17.58 12.19
N ILE A 37 -5.13 17.34 13.49
CA ILE A 37 -6.31 16.63 14.01
C ILE A 37 -7.60 17.39 13.66
N THR A 38 -7.59 18.71 13.85
CA THR A 38 -8.73 19.58 13.55
C THR A 38 -9.09 19.49 12.06
N HIS A 39 -8.12 19.65 11.16
CA HIS A 39 -8.37 19.58 9.72
C HIS A 39 -8.68 18.16 9.23
N LEU A 40 -8.19 17.11 9.91
CA LEU A 40 -8.62 15.74 9.64
C LEU A 40 -10.11 15.52 9.90
N ASN A 41 -10.77 16.35 10.72
CA ASN A 41 -12.22 16.30 10.92
C ASN A 41 -13.02 17.06 9.85
N GLU A 42 -12.34 17.79 8.96
CA GLU A 42 -12.99 18.53 7.88
C GLU A 42 -13.21 17.65 6.65
N SER A 43 -13.82 18.23 5.61
CA SER A 43 -13.95 17.56 4.32
C SER A 43 -12.59 17.21 3.72
N PRO A 44 -12.46 16.11 2.95
CA PRO A 44 -11.20 15.73 2.30
C PRO A 44 -10.59 16.86 1.45
N LEU A 45 -11.41 17.61 0.72
CA LEU A 45 -10.96 18.73 -0.11
C LEU A 45 -10.30 19.84 0.73
N ASN A 46 -10.88 20.18 1.88
CA ASN A 46 -10.32 21.22 2.75
C ASN A 46 -9.00 20.74 3.37
N PHE A 47 -8.95 19.48 3.79
CA PHE A 47 -7.74 18.87 4.32
C PHE A 47 -6.61 18.85 3.28
N ASP A 48 -6.91 18.47 2.05
CA ASP A 48 -5.92 18.44 0.95
C ASP A 48 -5.37 19.84 0.64
N ASN A 49 -6.24 20.85 0.55
CA ASN A 49 -5.83 22.23 0.30
C ASN A 49 -4.94 22.76 1.44
N TRP A 50 -5.35 22.56 2.68
CA TRP A 50 -4.60 23.00 3.85
C TRP A 50 -3.25 22.29 3.97
N THR A 51 -3.22 20.97 3.79
CA THR A 51 -1.96 20.21 3.85
C THR A 51 -1.02 20.57 2.70
N MET A 52 -1.52 20.96 1.52
CA MET A 52 -0.68 21.45 0.43
C MET A 52 0.11 22.70 0.87
N GLU A 53 -0.57 23.72 1.39
CA GLU A 53 0.05 24.97 1.85
C GLU A 53 1.04 24.75 3.00
N ILE A 54 0.65 23.94 3.98
CA ILE A 54 1.47 23.65 5.15
C ILE A 54 2.67 22.78 4.78
N SER A 55 2.53 21.83 3.86
CA SER A 55 3.64 20.99 3.40
C SER A 55 4.77 21.80 2.77
N LEU A 56 4.45 22.90 2.09
CA LEU A 56 5.45 23.80 1.50
C LEU A 56 6.14 24.69 2.55
N SER A 57 5.46 24.96 3.66
CA SER A 57 5.95 25.85 4.73
C SER A 57 6.80 25.12 5.78
N LEU A 58 6.67 23.80 5.90
CA LEU A 58 7.35 22.99 6.89
C LEU A 58 8.57 22.26 6.32
N SER A 59 9.67 22.23 7.09
CA SER A 59 10.83 21.41 6.74
C SER A 59 10.50 19.92 6.78
N TYR A 60 11.33 19.12 6.10
CA TYR A 60 11.23 17.66 6.11
C TYR A 60 11.12 17.10 7.54
N GLU A 61 11.99 17.55 8.45
CA GLU A 61 12.06 17.07 9.83
C GLU A 61 10.84 17.48 10.64
N GLN A 62 10.26 18.66 10.35
CA GLN A 62 9.04 19.10 11.00
C GLN A 62 7.85 18.25 10.56
N GLN A 63 7.70 17.99 9.26
CA GLN A 63 6.64 17.11 8.74
C GLN A 63 6.78 15.70 9.31
N GLU A 64 8.00 15.16 9.37
CA GLU A 64 8.28 13.85 9.96
C GLU A 64 7.87 13.80 11.44
N ARG A 65 8.33 14.77 12.25
CA ARG A 65 7.95 14.85 13.67
C ARG A 65 6.44 14.94 13.86
N ILE A 66 5.74 15.78 13.10
CA ILE A 66 4.28 15.91 13.22
C ILE A 66 3.61 14.58 12.90
N SER A 67 3.96 13.98 11.75
CA SER A 67 3.31 12.76 11.27
C SER A 67 3.44 11.58 12.24
N TRP A 68 4.61 11.40 12.86
CA TRP A 68 4.86 10.29 13.79
C TRP A 68 4.26 10.48 15.19
N ASN A 69 3.82 11.70 15.52
CA ASN A 69 3.25 12.04 16.82
C ASN A 69 1.73 12.28 16.78
N ILE A 70 1.06 11.97 15.67
CA ILE A 70 -0.40 11.98 15.62
C ILE A 70 -0.96 10.94 16.59
N PRO A 71 -1.91 11.30 17.48
CA PRO A 71 -2.51 10.39 18.45
C PRO A 71 -3.56 9.50 17.77
N TRP A 72 -3.13 8.58 16.90
CA TRP A 72 -4.03 7.70 16.15
C TRP A 72 -4.97 6.88 17.04
N SER A 73 -4.50 6.44 18.22
CA SER A 73 -5.34 5.71 19.18
C SER A 73 -6.59 6.51 19.57
N ARG A 74 -6.39 7.78 19.93
CA ARG A 74 -7.48 8.68 20.31
C ARG A 74 -8.45 8.89 19.16
N LEU A 75 -7.95 9.09 17.94
CA LEU A 75 -8.80 9.28 16.76
C LEU A 75 -9.67 8.05 16.46
N LEU A 76 -9.13 6.85 16.62
CA LEU A 76 -9.87 5.61 16.42
C LEU A 76 -10.88 5.34 17.57
N GLU A 77 -10.50 5.64 18.81
CA GLU A 77 -11.39 5.53 19.99
C GLU A 77 -12.56 6.52 19.93
N GLU A 78 -12.35 7.71 19.38
CA GLU A 78 -13.39 8.72 19.11
C GLU A 78 -14.32 8.34 17.94
N GLY A 79 -14.13 7.16 17.34
CA GLY A 79 -15.06 6.56 16.38
C GLY A 79 -14.69 6.77 14.91
N LYS A 80 -13.52 7.35 14.59
CA LYS A 80 -13.08 7.42 13.19
C LYS A 80 -12.74 6.05 12.64
N SER A 81 -13.30 5.71 11.48
CA SER A 81 -12.96 4.47 10.79
C SER A 81 -11.53 4.52 10.24
N SER A 82 -10.74 3.46 10.45
CA SER A 82 -9.42 3.32 9.83
C SER A 82 -9.49 3.37 8.29
N LEU A 83 -10.60 2.91 7.71
CA LEU A 83 -10.82 2.95 6.26
C LEU A 83 -11.07 4.38 5.76
N GLU A 84 -11.84 5.17 6.51
CA GLU A 84 -12.07 6.59 6.19
C GLU A 84 -10.78 7.39 6.29
N LEU A 85 -10.01 7.18 7.36
CA LEU A 85 -8.70 7.80 7.54
C LEU A 85 -7.75 7.42 6.40
N GLN A 86 -7.70 6.16 5.98
CA GLN A 86 -6.87 5.73 4.86
C GLN A 86 -7.27 6.42 3.54
N LYS A 87 -8.58 6.56 3.28
CA LYS A 87 -9.09 7.24 2.08
C LYS A 87 -8.76 8.74 2.10
N GLN A 88 -8.94 9.39 3.25
CA GLN A 88 -8.65 10.82 3.42
C GLN A 88 -7.14 11.12 3.35
N LEU A 89 -6.29 10.18 3.79
CA LEU A 89 -4.84 10.31 3.73
C LEU A 89 -4.24 9.80 2.42
N LYS A 90 -4.99 9.81 1.30
CA LYS A 90 -4.44 9.40 0.02
C LYS A 90 -3.27 10.32 -0.37
N PRO A 91 -2.07 9.81 -0.65
CA PRO A 91 -0.89 10.64 -0.87
C PRO A 91 -1.00 11.60 -2.06
N VAL A 92 -1.15 12.90 -1.77
CA VAL A 92 -1.15 14.00 -2.77
C VAL A 92 -0.06 15.03 -2.53
N ASN A 93 0.55 15.05 -1.33
CA ASN A 93 1.68 15.88 -0.97
C ASN A 93 2.58 15.16 0.06
N SER A 94 3.74 15.75 0.36
CA SER A 94 4.74 15.13 1.24
C SER A 94 4.26 14.95 2.68
N LEU A 95 3.41 15.85 3.19
CA LEU A 95 2.89 15.75 4.55
C LEU A 95 1.84 14.64 4.65
N ILE A 96 0.88 14.58 3.71
CA ILE A 96 -0.11 13.51 3.66
C ILE A 96 0.57 12.15 3.50
N LEU A 97 1.58 12.02 2.62
CA LEU A 97 2.34 10.78 2.47
C LEU A 97 2.90 10.28 3.82
N ARG A 98 3.44 11.18 4.65
CA ARG A 98 3.96 10.82 5.96
C ARG A 98 2.88 10.46 6.95
N LEU A 99 1.77 11.19 6.96
CA LEU A 99 0.61 10.86 7.79
C LEU A 99 0.05 9.48 7.42
N TRP A 100 -0.05 9.19 6.13
CA TRP A 100 -0.46 7.90 5.60
C TRP A 100 0.48 6.76 6.02
N MET A 101 1.81 6.95 5.91
CA MET A 101 2.79 5.99 6.41
C MET A 101 2.68 5.80 7.92
N SER A 102 2.52 6.90 8.68
CA SER A 102 2.37 6.86 10.14
C SER A 102 1.13 6.06 10.55
N LEU A 103 0.00 6.25 9.85
CA LEU A 103 -1.22 5.46 10.05
C LEU A 103 -0.96 3.97 9.77
N TYR A 104 -0.32 3.62 8.65
CA TYR A 104 0.02 2.24 8.33
C TYR A 104 0.81 1.56 9.45
N TRP A 105 1.89 2.20 9.91
CA TRP A 105 2.75 1.65 10.96
C TRP A 105 2.06 1.60 12.32
N TYR A 106 1.19 2.56 12.62
CA TYR A 106 0.34 2.48 13.80
C TYR A 106 -0.58 1.26 13.73
N LEU A 107 -1.42 1.15 12.70
CA LEU A 107 -2.38 0.05 12.52
C LEU A 107 -1.70 -1.32 12.56
N ARG A 108 -0.52 -1.44 11.93
CA ARG A 108 0.28 -2.66 11.95
C ARG A 108 0.74 -3.02 13.37
N ARG A 109 1.26 -2.05 14.14
CA ARG A 109 1.76 -2.28 15.51
C ARG A 109 0.67 -2.68 16.49
N VAL A 110 -0.54 -2.15 16.32
CA VAL A 110 -1.69 -2.47 17.18
C VAL A 110 -2.56 -3.60 16.62
N HIS A 111 -2.12 -4.29 15.57
CA HIS A 111 -2.83 -5.40 14.93
C HIS A 111 -4.25 -5.05 14.41
N LEU A 112 -4.48 -3.80 14.01
CA LEU A 112 -5.74 -3.33 13.41
C LEU A 112 -5.71 -3.31 11.87
N LEU A 113 -4.62 -3.76 11.27
CA LEU A 113 -4.46 -3.80 9.81
C LEU A 113 -5.09 -5.07 9.22
N ASN A 114 -6.35 -4.96 8.77
CA ASN A 114 -7.07 -6.05 8.09
C ASN A 114 -6.70 -6.17 6.59
N GLU A 115 -7.24 -7.18 5.90
CA GLU A 115 -6.95 -7.48 4.48
C GLU A 115 -7.28 -6.32 3.54
N VAL A 116 -8.43 -5.68 3.75
CA VAL A 116 -8.90 -4.56 2.92
C VAL A 116 -7.96 -3.37 3.07
N LEU A 117 -7.64 -2.98 4.30
CA LEU A 117 -6.71 -1.88 4.58
C LEU A 117 -5.33 -2.20 4.00
N LEU A 118 -4.83 -3.41 4.20
CA LEU A 118 -3.53 -3.85 3.71
C LEU A 118 -3.46 -3.82 2.17
N SER A 119 -4.51 -4.31 1.50
CA SER A 119 -4.65 -4.29 0.04
C SER A 119 -4.66 -2.85 -0.48
N ASN A 120 -5.45 -1.96 0.13
CA ASN A 120 -5.46 -0.53 -0.19
C ASN A 120 -4.07 0.10 -0.04
N PHE A 121 -3.36 -0.18 1.06
CA PHE A 121 -2.01 0.34 1.27
C PHE A 121 -1.04 -0.17 0.19
N ALA A 122 -1.14 -1.45 -0.19
CA ALA A 122 -0.31 -2.03 -1.23
C ALA A 122 -0.60 -1.45 -2.62
N GLN A 123 -1.88 -1.27 -2.97
CA GLN A 123 -2.31 -0.64 -4.23
C GLN A 123 -1.78 0.79 -4.35
N GLU A 124 -1.95 1.59 -3.30
CA GLU A 124 -1.47 2.97 -3.33
C GLU A 124 0.07 3.03 -3.38
N LEU A 125 0.76 2.10 -2.71
CA LEU A 125 2.23 2.00 -2.80
C LEU A 125 2.69 1.61 -4.22
N MET A 126 1.97 0.72 -4.90
CA MET A 126 2.22 0.35 -6.30
C MET A 126 1.99 1.54 -7.23
N ASN A 127 0.91 2.29 -7.02
CA ASN A 127 0.60 3.51 -7.77
C ASN A 127 1.71 4.56 -7.58
N LEU A 128 2.07 4.88 -6.34
CA LEU A 128 3.15 5.82 -6.02
C LEU A 128 4.46 5.46 -6.73
N ARG A 129 4.84 4.18 -6.70
CA ARG A 129 6.06 3.70 -7.37
C ARG A 129 6.04 3.95 -8.88
N ARG A 130 4.88 3.88 -9.53
CA ARG A 130 4.71 4.05 -10.98
C ARG A 130 4.51 5.50 -11.38
N SER A 131 3.65 6.24 -10.68
CA SER A 131 3.20 7.58 -11.08
C SER A 131 4.00 8.72 -10.44
N GLN A 132 4.65 8.50 -9.30
CA GLN A 132 5.36 9.54 -8.54
C GLN A 132 6.72 9.03 -8.03
N PRO A 133 7.64 8.65 -8.94
CA PRO A 133 8.94 8.09 -8.56
C PRO A 133 9.78 9.04 -7.70
N ASP A 134 9.59 10.36 -7.82
CA ASP A 134 10.32 11.38 -7.04
C ASP A 134 9.98 11.37 -5.55
N MET A 135 8.79 10.87 -5.17
CA MET A 135 8.38 10.73 -3.77
C MET A 135 8.87 9.41 -3.15
N TRP A 136 9.43 8.51 -3.97
CA TRP A 136 9.91 7.21 -3.53
C TRP A 136 11.17 7.34 -2.66
N ASN A 137 11.14 6.77 -1.46
CA ASN A 137 12.23 6.85 -0.49
C ASN A 137 12.40 5.55 0.30
N ASN A 138 13.45 5.49 1.12
CA ASN A 138 13.77 4.30 1.93
C ASN A 138 12.64 3.90 2.89
N SER A 139 11.87 4.86 3.41
CA SER A 139 10.73 4.57 4.29
C SER A 139 9.61 3.85 3.55
N LEU A 140 9.32 4.25 2.30
CA LEU A 140 8.37 3.56 1.43
C LEU A 140 8.88 2.19 0.99
N GLN A 141 10.18 2.06 0.72
CA GLN A 141 10.79 0.75 0.46
C GLN A 141 10.64 -0.17 1.67
N ASN A 142 10.89 0.31 2.89
CA ASN A 142 10.71 -0.46 4.13
C ASN A 142 9.25 -0.87 4.34
N MET A 143 8.31 0.04 4.06
CA MET A 143 6.89 -0.27 4.08
C MET A 143 6.56 -1.38 3.09
N GLY A 144 7.07 -1.32 1.85
CA GLY A 144 6.90 -2.38 0.85
C GLY A 144 7.50 -3.73 1.26
N GLN A 145 8.67 -3.73 1.90
CA GLN A 145 9.31 -4.96 2.40
C GLN A 145 8.54 -5.62 3.55
N SER A 146 7.75 -4.82 4.28
CA SER A 146 6.93 -5.30 5.39
C SER A 146 5.63 -5.99 4.94
N LEU A 147 5.22 -5.83 3.69
CA LEU A 147 4.02 -6.47 3.12
C LEU A 147 4.17 -8.01 3.08
N PRO A 148 3.06 -8.78 3.09
CA PRO A 148 3.08 -10.20 2.79
C PRO A 148 3.76 -10.51 1.46
N SER A 149 4.30 -11.72 1.33
CA SER A 149 5.12 -12.14 0.19
C SER A 149 4.46 -11.86 -1.17
N PHE A 150 3.16 -12.15 -1.28
CA PHE A 150 2.38 -11.92 -2.49
C PHE A 150 2.29 -10.42 -2.86
N LEU A 151 1.86 -9.56 -1.93
CA LEU A 151 1.77 -8.12 -2.17
C LEU A 151 3.14 -7.50 -2.44
N ARG A 152 4.19 -8.00 -1.78
CA ARG A 152 5.57 -7.59 -2.02
C ARG A 152 6.05 -7.98 -3.43
N LEU A 153 5.67 -9.16 -3.92
CA LEU A 153 5.96 -9.60 -5.29
C LEU A 153 5.30 -8.67 -6.30
N LEU A 154 4.01 -8.36 -6.12
CA LEU A 154 3.26 -7.44 -6.99
C LEU A 154 3.86 -6.02 -7.01
N LEU A 155 4.37 -5.54 -5.87
CA LEU A 155 5.09 -4.27 -5.80
C LEU A 155 6.36 -4.28 -6.64
N GLN A 156 7.03 -5.44 -6.74
CA GLN A 156 8.32 -5.58 -7.41
C GLN A 156 8.20 -5.91 -8.90
N SER A 157 7.18 -6.67 -9.29
CA SER A 157 7.07 -7.26 -10.61
C SER A 157 5.64 -7.22 -11.13
N GLN A 158 5.50 -6.82 -12.41
CA GLN A 158 4.27 -6.96 -13.19
C GLN A 158 4.25 -8.25 -14.00
N ARG A 159 5.34 -9.03 -14.01
CA ARG A 159 5.48 -10.27 -14.80
C ARG A 159 5.65 -11.45 -13.89
N LEU A 160 4.64 -12.31 -13.87
CA LEU A 160 4.56 -13.44 -12.97
C LEU A 160 4.63 -14.75 -13.75
N CYS A 161 5.25 -15.77 -13.15
CA CYS A 161 4.95 -17.16 -13.50
C CYS A 161 4.02 -17.74 -12.46
N LEU A 162 3.13 -18.59 -12.94
CA LEU A 162 2.10 -19.24 -12.14
C LEU A 162 2.48 -20.72 -12.02
N GLN A 163 2.99 -21.11 -10.86
CA GLN A 163 3.43 -22.48 -10.59
C GLN A 163 2.46 -23.20 -9.67
N HIS A 164 1.97 -24.35 -10.06
CA HIS A 164 1.12 -25.18 -9.21
C HIS A 164 1.91 -25.65 -7.98
N LYS A 165 1.36 -25.42 -6.78
CA LYS A 165 2.08 -25.58 -5.50
C LYS A 165 2.52 -27.03 -5.23
N LYS A 166 1.71 -28.02 -5.63
CA LYS A 166 1.98 -29.44 -5.34
C LYS A 166 2.76 -30.13 -6.45
N GLU A 167 2.34 -29.95 -7.70
CA GLU A 167 2.91 -30.67 -8.84
C GLU A 167 4.06 -29.89 -9.51
N MET A 168 4.32 -28.65 -9.08
CA MET A 168 5.40 -27.78 -9.58
C MET A 168 5.34 -27.47 -11.08
N LEU A 169 4.20 -27.72 -11.71
CA LEU A 169 3.91 -27.38 -13.10
C LEU A 169 3.64 -25.89 -13.23
N ASN A 170 4.22 -25.25 -14.24
CA ASN A 170 3.86 -23.88 -14.61
C ASN A 170 2.75 -23.93 -15.65
N ILE A 171 1.90 -22.92 -15.62
CA ILE A 171 0.87 -22.74 -16.64
C ILE A 171 1.32 -21.71 -17.68
N GLY A 172 1.20 -22.08 -18.95
CA GLY A 172 1.45 -21.22 -20.10
C GLY A 172 0.17 -20.82 -20.84
N ALA A 173 0.33 -20.42 -22.10
CA ALA A 173 -0.77 -20.09 -23.00
C ALA A 173 -1.78 -21.24 -23.16
N GLU A 174 -3.04 -20.91 -23.44
CA GLU A 174 -4.15 -21.85 -23.59
C GLU A 174 -4.30 -22.83 -22.40
N TYR A 175 -3.84 -22.40 -21.22
CA TYR A 175 -3.82 -23.20 -20.00
C TYR A 175 -2.93 -24.46 -20.06
N HIS A 176 -1.96 -24.50 -20.98
CA HIS A 176 -1.02 -25.62 -21.09
C HIS A 176 -0.12 -25.74 -19.84
N LEU A 177 0.11 -26.96 -19.37
CA LEU A 177 0.91 -27.24 -18.19
C LEU A 177 2.29 -27.79 -18.58
N GLU A 178 3.34 -27.18 -18.05
CA GLU A 178 4.73 -27.55 -18.35
C GLU A 178 5.61 -27.63 -17.10
N LEU A 179 6.65 -28.48 -17.14
CA LEU A 179 7.62 -28.59 -16.05
C LEU A 179 8.64 -27.45 -16.13
N GLY A 180 8.57 -26.50 -15.20
CA GLY A 180 9.41 -25.30 -15.24
C GLY A 180 8.85 -24.21 -16.16
N ALA A 181 9.32 -22.98 -15.98
CA ALA A 181 8.95 -21.85 -16.83
C ALA A 181 9.97 -21.76 -17.97
N ASN A 182 9.76 -22.53 -19.03
CA ASN A 182 10.75 -22.76 -20.09
C ASN A 182 10.53 -21.87 -21.31
N SER A 183 9.40 -21.17 -21.37
CA SER A 183 9.02 -20.35 -22.52
C SER A 183 8.54 -18.98 -22.07
N ASN A 184 8.52 -18.03 -23.00
CA ASN A 184 7.91 -16.72 -22.75
C ASN A 184 6.41 -16.83 -22.50
N CYS A 185 5.79 -17.91 -22.98
CA CYS A 185 4.38 -18.17 -22.76
C CYS A 185 4.08 -18.61 -21.33
N SER A 186 5.08 -18.86 -20.47
CA SER A 186 4.87 -19.03 -19.03
C SER A 186 4.67 -17.68 -18.29
N ILE A 187 4.84 -16.54 -18.99
CA ILE A 187 4.73 -15.20 -18.40
C ILE A 187 3.27 -14.72 -18.43
N TRP A 188 2.84 -14.21 -17.29
CA TRP A 188 1.53 -13.58 -17.08
C TRP A 188 1.73 -12.13 -16.62
N GLU A 189 1.18 -11.18 -17.37
CA GLU A 189 1.21 -9.77 -17.04
C GLU A 189 0.07 -9.39 -16.09
N VAL A 190 0.41 -8.60 -15.07
CA VAL A 190 -0.53 -8.11 -14.06
C VAL A 190 -1.17 -6.81 -14.55
N HIS A 191 -2.48 -6.87 -14.77
CA HIS A 191 -3.32 -5.73 -15.05
C HIS A 191 -4.18 -5.42 -13.82
N GLU A 192 -4.13 -4.17 -13.37
CA GLU A 192 -5.03 -3.69 -12.32
C GLU A 192 -6.43 -3.51 -12.90
N GLU A 193 -7.39 -4.27 -12.39
CA GLU A 193 -8.79 -3.93 -12.59
C GLU A 193 -9.21 -2.88 -11.56
N LYS A 194 -10.10 -1.99 -11.98
CA LYS A 194 -10.61 -0.91 -11.12
C LYS A 194 -11.54 -1.41 -9.99
N GLU A 195 -11.85 -2.71 -9.95
CA GLU A 195 -12.87 -3.29 -9.08
C GLU A 195 -12.26 -4.16 -7.96
N ASP A 196 -12.65 -3.82 -6.72
CA ASP A 196 -12.68 -4.71 -5.54
C ASP A 196 -11.45 -5.58 -5.25
N HIS A 197 -10.24 -5.04 -5.37
CA HIS A 197 -8.98 -5.72 -5.02
C HIS A 197 -8.64 -6.94 -5.88
N TRP A 198 -9.20 -7.01 -7.08
CA TRP A 198 -8.86 -8.03 -8.06
C TRP A 198 -7.77 -7.55 -9.02
N LEU A 199 -6.90 -8.47 -9.38
CA LEU A 199 -5.91 -8.29 -10.43
C LEU A 199 -6.18 -9.30 -11.53
N ARG A 200 -6.22 -8.80 -12.77
CA ARG A 200 -6.30 -9.64 -13.96
C ARG A 200 -4.89 -10.02 -14.40
N LEU A 201 -4.67 -11.30 -14.58
CA LEU A 201 -3.44 -11.86 -15.12
C LEU A 201 -3.71 -12.25 -16.57
N VAL A 202 -2.92 -11.74 -17.50
CA VAL A 202 -3.07 -12.01 -18.94
C VAL A 202 -1.81 -12.69 -19.45
N ASN A 203 -1.96 -13.79 -20.18
CA ASN A 203 -0.80 -14.48 -20.75
C ASN A 203 -0.17 -13.64 -21.87
N VAL A 204 1.16 -13.61 -21.94
CA VAL A 204 1.86 -12.77 -22.93
C VAL A 204 1.78 -13.34 -24.36
N CYS A 205 1.65 -14.65 -24.52
CA CYS A 205 1.51 -15.27 -25.84
C CYS A 205 0.06 -15.39 -26.31
N ASP A 206 -0.90 -15.31 -25.40
CA ASP A 206 -2.33 -15.48 -25.67
C ASP A 206 -3.16 -14.56 -24.75
N ASP A 207 -3.64 -13.45 -25.30
CA ASP A 207 -4.43 -12.46 -24.57
C ASP A 207 -5.84 -12.95 -24.20
N THR A 208 -6.28 -14.08 -24.76
CA THR A 208 -7.54 -14.73 -24.41
C THR A 208 -7.41 -15.54 -23.12
N SER A 209 -6.23 -16.10 -22.86
CA SER A 209 -5.90 -16.78 -21.61
C SER A 209 -5.70 -15.77 -20.49
N HIS A 210 -6.64 -15.77 -19.55
CA HIS A 210 -6.59 -14.90 -18.39
C HIS A 210 -7.06 -15.59 -17.11
N PHE A 211 -6.58 -15.05 -15.99
CA PHE A 211 -7.01 -15.40 -14.65
C PHE A 211 -7.22 -14.15 -13.81
N PHE A 212 -7.89 -14.32 -12.69
CA PHE A 212 -8.02 -13.30 -11.66
C PHE A 212 -7.39 -13.80 -10.35
N VAL A 213 -6.75 -12.89 -9.62
CA VAL A 213 -6.25 -13.13 -8.27
C VAL A 213 -6.70 -12.01 -7.35
N SER A 214 -7.06 -12.35 -6.11
CA SER A 214 -7.48 -11.37 -5.11
C SER A 214 -6.30 -10.91 -4.26
N MET A 215 -6.11 -9.59 -4.16
CA MET A 215 -5.14 -8.96 -3.26
C MET A 215 -5.48 -9.10 -1.78
N LEU A 216 -6.69 -9.57 -1.45
CA LEU A 216 -7.12 -9.79 -0.07
C LEU A 216 -6.51 -11.07 0.54
N SER A 217 -6.01 -11.99 -0.29
CA SER A 217 -5.46 -13.26 0.18
C SER A 217 -4.20 -13.08 1.05
N GLN A 218 -4.30 -13.46 2.34
CA GLN A 218 -3.19 -13.39 3.30
C GLN A 218 -2.18 -14.54 3.19
N ALA A 219 -2.51 -15.61 2.46
CA ALA A 219 -1.70 -16.82 2.42
C ALA A 219 -0.62 -16.77 1.33
N GLY A 220 0.50 -17.47 1.56
CA GLY A 220 1.60 -17.60 0.60
C GLY A 220 1.24 -18.36 -0.69
N SER A 221 0.04 -18.94 -0.78
CA SER A 221 -0.50 -19.57 -1.98
C SER A 221 -1.79 -18.90 -2.41
N GLN A 222 -1.94 -18.69 -3.71
CA GLN A 222 -3.05 -17.99 -4.35
C GLN A 222 -3.94 -18.98 -5.10
N PHE A 223 -5.19 -18.57 -5.35
CA PHE A 223 -6.09 -19.27 -6.25
C PHE A 223 -6.21 -18.48 -7.54
N LEU A 224 -6.26 -19.18 -8.67
CA LEU A 224 -6.48 -18.57 -9.99
C LEU A 224 -7.96 -18.69 -10.33
N PHE A 225 -8.66 -17.57 -10.38
CA PHE A 225 -10.10 -17.51 -10.63
C PHE A 225 -10.39 -17.25 -12.11
N SER A 226 -11.50 -17.78 -12.63
CA SER A 226 -11.98 -17.49 -13.99
C SER A 226 -12.67 -16.13 -14.13
N ALA A 227 -13.11 -15.53 -13.02
CA ALA A 227 -13.76 -14.22 -12.97
C ALA A 227 -13.44 -13.54 -11.61
N PRO A 228 -13.56 -12.21 -11.48
CA PRO A 228 -13.30 -11.48 -10.24
C PRO A 228 -14.45 -11.65 -9.23
N SER A 229 -14.72 -12.90 -8.84
CA SER A 229 -15.82 -13.25 -7.95
C SER A 229 -15.47 -14.44 -7.07
N ASN A 230 -15.90 -14.39 -5.81
CA ASN A 230 -15.77 -15.52 -4.88
C ASN A 230 -16.63 -16.74 -5.28
N MET A 231 -17.52 -16.58 -6.25
CA MET A 231 -18.34 -17.65 -6.83
C MET A 231 -17.79 -18.18 -8.15
N ALA A 232 -16.65 -17.65 -8.63
CA ALA A 232 -16.03 -18.11 -9.87
C ALA A 232 -15.48 -19.54 -9.73
N THR A 233 -14.89 -20.07 -10.80
CA THR A 233 -14.19 -21.36 -10.74
C THR A 233 -12.70 -21.13 -10.50
N HIS A 234 -12.09 -21.96 -9.67
CA HIS A 234 -10.64 -22.08 -9.56
C HIS A 234 -10.07 -22.92 -10.69
N PHE A 235 -8.90 -22.55 -11.20
CA PHE A 235 -8.11 -23.44 -12.04
C PHE A 235 -7.24 -24.36 -11.18
N CYS A 236 -7.35 -25.66 -11.41
CA CYS A 236 -6.80 -26.71 -10.57
C CYS A 236 -6.05 -27.74 -11.41
N VAL A 237 -5.12 -28.46 -10.79
CA VAL A 237 -4.33 -29.51 -11.43
C VAL A 237 -4.40 -30.80 -10.61
N ILE A 238 -4.65 -31.90 -11.31
CA ILE A 238 -4.55 -33.25 -10.76
C ILE A 238 -3.86 -34.19 -11.75
N ASN A 239 -2.76 -34.80 -11.31
CA ASN A 239 -1.98 -35.75 -12.13
C ASN A 239 -1.58 -35.16 -13.50
N GLY A 240 -1.16 -33.89 -13.53
CA GLY A 240 -0.77 -33.17 -14.73
C GLY A 240 -1.91 -32.69 -15.62
N LEU A 241 -3.17 -32.85 -15.20
CA LEU A 241 -4.35 -32.40 -15.96
C LEU A 241 -4.95 -31.15 -15.31
N GLY A 242 -5.08 -30.09 -16.09
CA GLY A 242 -5.74 -28.84 -15.70
C GLY A 242 -7.26 -28.91 -15.85
N PHE A 243 -8.01 -28.41 -14.88
CA PHE A 243 -9.47 -28.32 -14.93
C PHE A 243 -9.99 -27.16 -14.08
N PHE A 244 -11.25 -26.78 -14.28
CA PHE A 244 -11.92 -25.76 -13.47
C PHE A 244 -12.82 -26.40 -12.42
N GLU A 245 -12.69 -25.97 -11.16
CA GLU A 245 -13.51 -26.42 -10.02
C GLU A 245 -14.25 -25.22 -9.41
N GLU A 246 -15.46 -25.40 -8.91
CA GLU A 246 -16.22 -24.33 -8.24
C GLU A 246 -15.46 -23.79 -7.01
N ALA A 247 -15.37 -22.46 -6.85
CA ALA A 247 -14.58 -21.85 -5.78
C ALA A 247 -15.05 -22.21 -4.36
N SER A 248 -16.31 -22.66 -4.21
CA SER A 248 -16.86 -23.17 -2.95
C SER A 248 -16.16 -24.44 -2.46
N LYS A 249 -15.49 -25.18 -3.35
CA LYS A 249 -14.73 -26.39 -3.03
C LYS A 249 -13.25 -26.02 -2.93
N THR A 250 -12.78 -25.80 -1.70
CA THR A 250 -11.36 -25.51 -1.45
C THR A 250 -10.54 -26.80 -1.54
N ASN A 251 -9.90 -27.00 -2.69
CA ASN A 251 -9.03 -28.14 -2.94
C ASN A 251 -7.55 -27.69 -2.98
N ILE A 252 -6.67 -28.51 -2.38
CA ILE A 252 -5.22 -28.28 -2.38
C ILE A 252 -4.68 -28.28 -3.82
N GLY A 253 -5.32 -29.01 -4.74
CA GLY A 253 -4.99 -29.03 -6.17
C GLY A 253 -5.25 -27.72 -6.92
N CYS A 254 -5.78 -26.68 -6.26
CA CYS A 254 -6.05 -25.38 -6.87
C CYS A 254 -5.11 -24.27 -6.37
N GLN A 255 -4.08 -24.63 -5.60
CA GLN A 255 -3.16 -23.66 -5.01
C GLN A 255 -1.99 -23.39 -5.94
N TRP A 256 -1.73 -22.11 -6.17
CA TRP A 256 -0.67 -21.61 -7.04
C TRP A 256 0.33 -20.76 -6.26
N LEU A 257 1.57 -20.87 -6.66
CA LEU A 257 2.67 -20.00 -6.26
C LEU A 257 2.90 -19.02 -7.39
N LEU A 258 2.94 -17.74 -7.03
CA LEU A 258 3.27 -16.67 -7.95
C LEU A 258 4.75 -16.36 -7.79
N ASN A 259 5.49 -16.41 -8.90
CA ASN A 259 6.93 -16.20 -8.92
C ASN A 259 7.27 -15.02 -9.83
N ASP A 260 8.33 -14.29 -9.51
CA ASP A 260 8.85 -13.24 -10.40
C ASP A 260 9.45 -13.88 -11.65
N CYS A 261 8.98 -13.48 -12.82
CA CYS A 261 9.45 -14.01 -14.11
C CYS A 261 9.97 -12.95 -15.07
N ARG A 262 10.39 -11.79 -14.54
CA ARG A 262 10.99 -10.72 -15.36
C ARG A 262 12.28 -11.12 -16.07
N PHE A 263 12.95 -12.18 -15.64
CA PHE A 263 14.19 -12.67 -16.25
C PHE A 263 13.94 -13.50 -17.51
N LEU A 264 12.71 -13.95 -17.77
CA LEU A 264 12.35 -14.60 -19.03
C LEU A 264 12.24 -13.52 -20.12
N HIS A 265 13.10 -13.60 -21.13
CA HIS A 265 13.21 -12.59 -22.17
C HIS A 265 12.09 -12.75 -23.20
N LEU A 266 11.20 -11.76 -23.31
CA LEU A 266 10.30 -11.64 -24.46
C LEU A 266 11.15 -11.55 -25.74
N ILE A 267 10.94 -12.51 -26.66
CA ILE A 267 11.55 -12.54 -28.00
C ILE A 267 10.56 -11.89 -28.95
#